data_AF-A0AA43TMS0-F1
#
_entry.id   AF-A0AA43TMS0-F1
#
_cell.length_a   1.000
_cell.length_b   1.000
_cell.length_c   1.000
_cell.angle_alpha   90.00
_cell.angle_beta   90.00
_cell.angle_gamma   90.00
#
_symmetry.space_group_name_H-M   'P 1'
#
loop_
_entity.id
_entity.type
_entity.pdbx_description
1 polymer ?
#
loop_
_entity_poly.entity_id
_entity_poly.type
_entity_poly.pdbx_seq_one_letter_code
_entity_poly.pdbx_strand_id
1 'polypeptide(L)'
;MPPIEVVEKVVGANGSNPHTVWVAKGIDPGFAYNPGKAYLDPLTVPPLQGYDAVLRKRDKPWPTGFTPPPVPKPTKVSPNILLPADTAPEVAVQDFLDVFGASMEQGAAFTDAAGSTLAVTKTLFHDGSGQFKWLAKPEKLDRLQYVNLLAMTVIEPDEIWWAWEEDRSWSSNNPNTPKRWRLKRRYLRAFALETAAEYGISVFEWSSAGWTGSTAFMAEPSSDKARLKYFNKQRVGRLVYQK
;
A
#
# COMPACT_ATOMS: atom_id res chain seq x y z
N MET A 1 -4.26 64.39 34.15
CA MET A 1 -4.90 63.06 34.11
C MET A 1 -4.26 62.21 35.20
N PRO A 2 -5.04 61.50 36.03
CA PRO A 2 -4.45 60.57 37.00
C PRO A 2 -3.69 59.44 36.27
N PRO A 3 -2.59 58.92 36.84
CA PRO A 3 -1.82 57.83 36.23
C PRO A 3 -2.65 56.53 36.23
N ILE A 4 -2.72 55.88 35.07
CA ILE A 4 -3.38 54.58 34.92
C ILE A 4 -2.38 53.50 35.34
N GLU A 5 -2.61 52.88 36.50
CA GLU A 5 -1.85 51.70 36.93
C GLU A 5 -2.22 50.51 36.04
N VAL A 6 -1.24 49.91 35.38
CA VAL A 6 -1.41 48.70 34.55
C VAL A 6 -0.92 47.46 35.32
N VAL A 7 -1.63 46.35 35.15
CA VAL A 7 -1.29 45.05 35.74
C VAL A 7 -1.21 43.99 34.64
N GLU A 8 -0.28 43.06 34.82
CA GLU A 8 -0.07 41.92 33.93
C GLU A 8 -1.08 40.81 34.26
N LYS A 9 -1.83 40.32 33.26
CA LYS A 9 -2.78 39.21 33.43
C LYS A 9 -2.64 38.17 32.31
N VAL A 10 -2.74 36.90 32.68
CA VAL A 10 -2.69 35.76 31.75
C VAL A 10 -4.08 35.44 31.23
N VAL A 11 -4.24 35.43 29.91
CA VAL A 11 -5.50 35.10 29.22
C VAL A 11 -5.40 33.72 28.59
N GLY A 12 -6.47 32.95 28.67
CA GLY A 12 -6.53 31.62 28.07
C GLY A 12 -5.68 30.58 28.79
N ALA A 13 -5.53 30.69 30.12
CA ALA A 13 -4.70 29.80 30.95
C ALA A 13 -5.01 28.29 30.76
N ASN A 14 -6.26 27.95 30.40
CA ASN A 14 -6.71 26.57 30.15
C ASN A 14 -6.87 26.23 28.65
N GLY A 15 -6.42 27.10 27.74
CA GLY A 15 -6.54 26.95 26.29
C GLY A 15 -5.23 26.59 25.59
N SER A 16 -5.28 26.37 24.27
CA SER A 16 -4.15 25.93 23.44
C SER A 16 -3.06 27.00 23.19
N ASN A 17 -3.29 28.26 23.57
CA ASN A 17 -2.32 29.35 23.40
C ASN A 17 -2.44 30.43 24.51
N PRO A 18 -1.96 30.15 25.74
CA PRO A 18 -1.96 31.12 26.82
C PRO A 18 -1.02 32.27 26.47
N HIS A 19 -1.48 33.52 26.66
CA HIS A 19 -0.66 34.70 26.41
C HIS A 19 -0.98 35.80 27.42
N THR A 20 -0.03 36.69 27.60
CA THR A 20 -0.06 37.72 28.63
C THR A 20 -0.44 39.07 28.06
N VAL A 21 -1.35 39.78 28.73
CA VAL A 21 -1.82 41.11 28.34
C VAL A 21 -1.70 42.09 29.49
N TRP A 22 -1.36 43.34 29.16
CA TRP A 22 -1.32 44.45 30.10
C TRP A 22 -2.68 45.14 30.13
N VAL A 23 -3.34 45.17 31.28
CA VAL A 23 -4.66 45.79 31.46
C VAL A 23 -4.64 46.82 32.58
N ALA A 24 -5.49 47.84 32.49
CA ALA A 24 -5.65 48.79 33.58
C ALA A 24 -6.17 48.09 34.85
N LYS A 25 -5.62 48.44 36.01
CA LYS A 25 -5.98 47.88 37.30
C LYS A 25 -7.47 48.08 37.56
N GLY A 26 -8.20 46.98 37.76
CA GLY A 26 -9.66 46.97 37.95
C GLY A 26 -10.48 46.58 36.73
N ILE A 27 -9.87 46.52 35.53
CA ILE A 27 -10.50 45.98 34.32
C ILE A 27 -10.03 44.54 34.11
N ASP A 28 -10.98 43.62 33.99
CA ASP A 28 -10.69 42.24 33.62
C ASP A 28 -10.52 42.14 32.09
N PRO A 29 -9.50 41.46 31.56
CA PRO A 29 -9.50 41.09 30.15
C PRO A 29 -10.69 40.15 29.99
N GLY A 30 -11.83 40.67 29.51
CA GLY A 30 -13.13 39.99 29.54
C GLY A 30 -13.17 38.68 28.74
N PHE A 31 -14.29 38.38 28.08
CA PHE A 31 -14.54 37.14 27.33
C PHE A 31 -13.65 36.95 26.08
N ALA A 32 -12.33 37.07 26.19
CA ALA A 32 -11.35 36.64 25.20
C ALA A 32 -11.30 35.10 25.06
N TYR A 33 -12.15 34.39 25.81
CA TYR A 33 -12.47 33.00 25.55
C TYR A 33 -13.47 32.91 24.40
N ASN A 34 -13.05 32.34 23.27
CA ASN A 34 -13.94 32.00 22.16
C ASN A 34 -14.49 30.58 22.39
N PRO A 35 -15.68 30.40 22.99
CA PRO A 35 -16.21 29.08 23.34
C PRO A 35 -16.41 28.18 22.12
N GLY A 36 -16.69 28.76 20.95
CA GLY A 36 -16.84 28.00 19.70
C GLY A 36 -15.52 27.38 19.22
N LYS A 37 -14.39 28.07 19.41
CA LYS A 37 -13.05 27.53 19.10
C LYS A 37 -12.62 26.48 20.12
N ALA A 38 -12.82 26.76 21.41
CA ALA A 38 -12.41 25.89 22.50
C ALA A 38 -13.25 24.59 22.62
N TYR A 39 -14.48 24.56 22.10
CA TYR A 39 -15.30 23.34 22.06
C TYR A 39 -14.72 22.27 21.12
N LEU A 40 -14.07 22.68 20.03
CA LEU A 40 -13.48 21.77 19.05
C LEU A 40 -12.05 21.36 19.40
N ASP A 41 -11.32 22.18 20.16
CA ASP A 41 -9.91 21.95 20.53
C ASP A 41 -9.64 20.53 21.09
N PRO A 42 -10.46 19.96 22.02
CA PRO A 42 -10.28 18.60 22.54
C PRO A 42 -10.60 17.49 21.53
N LEU A 43 -11.36 17.80 20.48
CA LEU A 43 -11.74 16.86 19.41
C LEU A 43 -10.76 16.93 18.23
N THR A 44 -9.94 17.97 18.15
CA THR A 44 -8.83 18.07 17.21
C THR A 44 -7.65 17.25 17.72
N VAL A 45 -7.18 16.33 16.87
CA VAL A 45 -5.91 15.62 17.11
C VAL A 45 -4.80 16.68 17.19
N PRO A 46 -4.02 16.73 18.29
CA PRO A 46 -2.95 17.71 18.41
C PRO A 46 -1.96 17.52 17.25
N PRO A 47 -1.38 18.62 16.70
CA PRO A 47 -0.36 18.50 15.68
C PRO A 47 0.78 17.64 16.23
N LEU A 48 1.18 16.63 15.46
CA LEU A 48 2.28 15.74 15.82
C LEU A 48 3.53 16.61 16.04
N GLN A 49 3.98 16.76 17.29
CA GLN A 49 5.18 17.53 17.60
C GLN A 49 6.41 16.77 17.12
N GLY A 50 7.17 17.41 16.21
CA GLY A 50 8.40 16.89 15.64
C GLY A 50 8.20 15.98 14.42
N TYR A 51 8.67 16.44 13.26
CA TYR A 51 8.78 15.61 12.05
C TYR A 51 9.66 14.36 12.30
N ASP A 52 10.58 14.44 13.27
CA ASP A 52 11.48 13.37 13.68
C ASP A 52 10.84 12.30 14.58
N ALA A 53 9.71 12.61 15.23
CA ALA A 53 9.03 11.68 16.15
C ALA A 53 8.16 10.64 15.41
N VAL A 54 7.77 10.93 14.16
CA VAL A 54 6.76 10.13 13.45
C VAL A 54 7.35 9.31 12.30
N LEU A 55 8.54 9.66 11.79
CA LEU A 55 9.09 9.07 10.57
C LEU A 55 10.54 8.59 10.73
N ARG A 56 10.89 7.96 11.85
CA ARG A 56 12.09 7.11 11.83
C ARG A 56 11.87 6.02 10.78
N LYS A 57 12.68 6.05 9.73
CA LYS A 57 12.70 5.01 8.68
C LYS A 57 12.83 3.67 9.39
N ARG A 58 11.80 2.84 9.28
CA ARG A 58 11.79 1.54 9.93
C ARG A 58 12.83 0.65 9.26
N ASP A 59 13.78 0.15 10.05
CA ASP A 59 14.75 -0.85 9.56
C ASP A 59 14.12 -2.23 9.35
N LYS A 60 13.04 -2.51 10.09
CA LYS A 60 12.26 -3.76 9.99
C LYS A 60 10.91 -3.49 9.32
N PRO A 61 10.39 -4.40 8.48
CA PRO A 61 9.12 -4.21 7.78
C PRO A 61 7.91 -4.06 8.72
N TRP A 62 8.04 -4.54 9.95
CA TRP A 62 6.94 -4.55 10.93
C TRP A 62 7.22 -3.69 12.16
N PRO A 63 6.17 -3.13 12.80
CA PRO A 63 6.30 -2.47 14.10
C PRO A 63 6.95 -3.39 15.15
N THR A 64 7.62 -2.80 16.13
CA THR A 64 8.10 -3.52 17.31
C THR A 64 6.93 -4.24 17.99
N GLY A 65 7.06 -5.54 18.25
CA GLY A 65 6.02 -6.36 18.86
C GLY A 65 4.95 -6.92 17.90
N PHE A 66 5.02 -6.61 16.61
CA PHE A 66 4.16 -7.27 15.62
C PHE A 66 4.63 -8.70 15.37
N THR A 67 3.77 -9.66 15.69
CA THR A 67 3.97 -11.06 15.31
C THR A 67 3.30 -11.30 13.95
N PRO A 68 4.06 -11.62 12.90
CA PRO A 68 3.46 -11.91 11.60
C PRO A 68 2.58 -13.16 11.69
N PRO A 69 1.52 -13.25 10.86
CA PRO A 69 0.72 -14.46 10.78
C PRO A 69 1.58 -15.66 10.38
N PRO A 70 1.17 -16.90 10.73
CA PRO A 70 1.81 -18.10 10.18
C PRO A 70 1.77 -18.06 8.65
N VAL A 71 2.72 -18.73 7.99
CA VAL A 71 2.67 -18.81 6.51
C VAL A 71 1.49 -19.66 6.09
N PRO A 72 0.69 -19.20 5.10
CA PRO A 72 -0.43 -19.97 4.61
C PRO A 72 0.02 -21.31 4.04
N LYS A 73 -0.83 -22.33 4.21
CA LYS A 73 -0.61 -23.63 3.58
C LYS A 73 -0.71 -23.44 2.05
N PRO A 74 0.29 -23.87 1.26
CA PRO A 74 0.24 -23.70 -0.18
C PRO A 74 -0.99 -24.38 -0.80
N THR A 75 -1.64 -23.68 -1.71
CA THR A 75 -2.72 -24.25 -2.54
C THR A 75 -2.09 -25.16 -3.59
N LYS A 76 -2.53 -26.42 -3.63
CA LYS A 76 -2.12 -27.35 -4.69
C LYS A 76 -2.79 -26.96 -6.00
N VAL A 77 -2.01 -26.85 -7.07
CA VAL A 77 -2.51 -26.53 -8.41
C VAL A 77 -1.91 -27.50 -9.44
N SER A 78 -2.73 -27.87 -10.42
CA SER A 78 -2.28 -28.69 -11.54
C SER A 78 -1.26 -27.92 -12.39
N PRO A 79 -0.22 -28.59 -12.92
CA PRO A 79 0.72 -27.96 -13.88
C PRO A 79 0.02 -27.33 -15.10
N ASN A 80 -1.15 -27.84 -15.49
CA ASN A 80 -1.94 -27.31 -16.61
C ASN A 80 -2.46 -25.89 -16.38
N ILE A 81 -2.36 -25.35 -15.15
CA ILE A 81 -2.68 -23.96 -14.86
C ILE A 81 -1.64 -23.00 -15.47
N LEU A 82 -0.41 -23.48 -15.68
CA LEU A 82 0.66 -22.71 -16.29
C LEU A 82 0.45 -22.63 -17.80
N LEU A 83 0.54 -21.42 -18.36
CA LEU A 83 0.45 -21.28 -19.81
C LEU A 83 1.69 -21.87 -20.49
N PRO A 84 1.55 -22.48 -21.68
CA PRO A 84 2.68 -22.88 -22.50
C PRO A 84 3.67 -21.73 -22.72
N ALA A 85 4.97 -22.04 -22.77
CA ALA A 85 6.03 -21.04 -22.89
C ALA A 85 5.96 -20.21 -24.19
N ASP A 86 5.33 -20.73 -25.23
CA ASP A 86 5.11 -20.11 -26.53
C ASP A 86 3.76 -19.37 -26.64
N THR A 87 3.01 -19.26 -25.54
CA THR A 87 1.72 -18.55 -25.53
C THR A 87 1.91 -17.09 -25.91
N ALA A 88 1.15 -16.64 -26.91
CA ALA A 88 1.17 -15.25 -27.32
C ALA A 88 0.71 -14.33 -26.16
N PRO A 89 1.39 -13.19 -25.93
CA PRO A 89 0.98 -12.15 -24.99
C PRO A 89 -0.50 -11.83 -24.94
N GLU A 90 -1.11 -11.66 -26.11
CA GLU A 90 -2.49 -11.24 -26.26
C GLU A 90 -3.44 -12.32 -25.74
N VAL A 91 -3.12 -13.59 -25.98
CA VAL A 91 -3.91 -14.74 -25.49
C VAL A 91 -3.81 -14.80 -23.97
N ALA A 92 -2.61 -14.72 -23.40
CA ALA A 92 -2.42 -14.76 -21.96
C ALA A 92 -3.10 -13.60 -21.22
N VAL A 93 -3.12 -12.40 -21.83
CA VAL A 93 -3.83 -11.24 -21.29
C VAL A 93 -5.33 -11.42 -21.40
N GLN A 94 -5.82 -11.92 -22.53
CA GLN A 94 -7.25 -12.19 -22.71
C GLN A 94 -7.74 -13.21 -21.68
N ASP A 95 -7.03 -14.32 -21.49
CA ASP A 95 -7.33 -15.34 -20.48
C ASP A 95 -7.45 -14.73 -19.08
N PHE A 96 -6.51 -13.85 -18.70
CA PHE A 96 -6.59 -13.15 -17.42
C PHE A 96 -7.83 -12.25 -17.34
N LEU A 97 -8.11 -11.47 -18.38
CA LEU A 97 -9.21 -10.50 -18.38
C LEU A 97 -10.58 -11.21 -18.32
N ASP A 98 -10.73 -12.31 -19.03
CA ASP A 98 -11.95 -13.12 -19.06
C ASP A 98 -12.35 -13.61 -17.67
N VAL A 99 -11.36 -13.98 -16.84
CA VAL A 99 -11.58 -14.39 -15.44
C VAL A 99 -12.28 -13.30 -14.61
N PHE A 100 -12.08 -12.03 -14.94
CA PHE A 100 -12.72 -10.90 -14.26
C PHE A 100 -13.92 -10.32 -15.03
N GLY A 101 -14.31 -10.93 -16.15
CA GLY A 101 -15.35 -10.41 -17.03
C GLY A 101 -14.94 -9.13 -17.78
N ALA A 102 -13.64 -8.92 -17.99
CA ALA A 102 -13.07 -7.84 -18.80
C ALA A 102 -12.69 -8.36 -20.21
N SER A 103 -12.36 -7.44 -21.12
CA SER A 103 -11.81 -7.75 -22.45
C SER A 103 -10.65 -6.82 -22.81
N MET A 104 -10.04 -7.05 -23.97
CA MET A 104 -9.03 -6.15 -24.55
C MET A 104 -9.56 -4.72 -24.80
N GLU A 105 -10.86 -4.52 -24.89
CA GLU A 105 -11.51 -3.25 -25.18
C GLU A 105 -12.18 -2.66 -23.93
N GLN A 106 -12.70 -3.52 -23.06
CA GLN A 106 -13.55 -3.12 -21.94
C GLN A 106 -12.96 -3.58 -20.59
N GLY A 107 -12.88 -2.65 -19.64
CA GLY A 107 -12.54 -2.98 -18.26
C GLY A 107 -13.71 -3.53 -17.46
N ALA A 108 -13.40 -4.27 -16.40
CA ALA A 108 -14.37 -4.74 -15.41
C ALA A 108 -14.02 -4.24 -14.00
N ALA A 109 -15.04 -4.15 -13.14
CA ALA A 109 -14.87 -3.88 -11.72
C ALA A 109 -14.86 -5.20 -10.95
N PHE A 110 -13.84 -5.44 -10.15
CA PHE A 110 -13.70 -6.63 -9.30
C PHE A 110 -13.62 -6.20 -7.84
N THR A 111 -14.41 -6.80 -6.95
CA THR A 111 -14.33 -6.54 -5.51
C THR A 111 -13.49 -7.60 -4.84
N ASP A 112 -12.41 -7.19 -4.17
CA ASP A 112 -11.48 -8.10 -3.51
C ASP A 112 -12.01 -8.66 -2.19
N ALA A 113 -11.27 -9.61 -1.61
CA ALA A 113 -11.60 -10.24 -0.33
C ALA A 113 -11.57 -9.27 0.87
N ALA A 114 -10.96 -8.08 0.72
CA ALA A 114 -11.01 -7.00 1.71
C ALA A 114 -12.18 -6.01 1.46
N GLY A 115 -13.09 -6.31 0.52
CA GLY A 115 -14.26 -5.50 0.19
C GLY A 115 -13.96 -4.25 -0.66
N SER A 116 -12.77 -4.14 -1.22
CA SER A 116 -12.37 -3.00 -2.04
C SER A 116 -12.50 -3.30 -3.53
N THR A 117 -13.04 -2.36 -4.29
CA THR A 117 -13.18 -2.49 -5.75
C THR A 117 -11.91 -2.11 -6.50
N LEU A 118 -11.55 -2.92 -7.49
CA LEU A 118 -10.42 -2.79 -8.40
C LEU A 118 -10.94 -2.66 -9.84
N ALA A 119 -10.32 -1.79 -10.63
CA ALA A 119 -10.55 -1.75 -12.07
C ALA A 119 -9.57 -2.68 -12.78
N VAL A 120 -10.09 -3.72 -13.42
CA VAL A 120 -9.32 -4.71 -14.18
C VAL A 120 -9.43 -4.38 -15.68
N THR A 121 -8.30 -4.05 -16.31
CA THR A 121 -8.20 -3.57 -17.69
C THR A 121 -6.91 -4.07 -18.34
N LYS A 122 -6.83 -4.18 -19.68
CA LYS A 122 -5.59 -4.57 -20.37
C LYS A 122 -4.36 -3.72 -20.02
N THR A 123 -4.56 -2.46 -19.63
CA THR A 123 -3.48 -1.54 -19.23
C THR A 123 -2.67 -2.03 -18.03
N LEU A 124 -3.21 -2.99 -17.26
CA LEU A 124 -2.47 -3.83 -16.30
C LEU A 124 -1.13 -4.33 -16.84
N PHE A 125 -1.15 -4.73 -18.09
CA PHE A 125 -0.09 -5.44 -18.78
C PHE A 125 0.76 -4.53 -19.65
N HIS A 126 0.47 -3.22 -19.69
CA HIS A 126 1.18 -2.24 -20.50
C HIS A 126 2.21 -1.46 -19.67
N ASP A 127 3.37 -1.16 -20.24
CA ASP A 127 4.38 -0.29 -19.66
C ASP A 127 3.98 1.20 -19.77
N GLY A 128 4.88 2.10 -19.33
CA GLY A 128 4.64 3.54 -19.41
C GLY A 128 4.54 4.11 -20.83
N SER A 129 4.91 3.33 -21.85
CA SER A 129 4.76 3.67 -23.28
C SER A 129 3.50 3.09 -23.92
N GLY A 130 2.73 2.28 -23.17
CA GLY A 130 1.52 1.63 -23.65
C GLY A 130 1.76 0.31 -24.38
N GLN A 131 3.00 -0.20 -24.40
CA GLN A 131 3.36 -1.51 -24.96
C GLN A 131 3.27 -2.59 -23.90
N PHE A 132 3.04 -3.86 -24.26
CA PHE A 132 3.06 -4.92 -23.26
C PHE A 132 4.41 -5.00 -22.53
N LYS A 133 4.38 -5.06 -21.19
CA LYS A 133 5.55 -4.96 -20.31
C LYS A 133 6.66 -5.98 -20.60
N TRP A 134 6.30 -7.15 -21.13
CA TRP A 134 7.23 -8.23 -21.48
C TRP A 134 7.76 -8.11 -22.91
N LEU A 135 7.08 -7.40 -23.82
CA LEU A 135 7.64 -7.07 -25.14
C LEU A 135 8.83 -6.12 -25.00
N ALA A 136 8.76 -5.20 -24.02
CA ALA A 136 9.87 -4.31 -23.69
C ALA A 136 11.01 -4.99 -22.91
N LYS A 137 10.79 -6.21 -22.39
CA LYS A 137 11.72 -6.96 -21.53
C LYS A 137 11.65 -8.47 -21.82
N PRO A 138 12.25 -8.93 -22.94
CA PRO A 138 12.19 -10.33 -23.37
C PRO A 138 12.67 -11.31 -22.30
N GLU A 139 13.58 -10.88 -21.42
CA GLU A 139 14.08 -11.67 -20.28
C GLU A 139 13.03 -11.96 -19.20
N LYS A 140 11.82 -11.41 -19.33
CA LYS A 140 10.69 -11.60 -18.40
C LYS A 140 9.47 -12.26 -19.06
N LEU A 141 9.60 -12.68 -20.32
CA LEU A 141 8.50 -13.30 -21.06
C LEU A 141 8.08 -14.63 -20.42
N ASP A 142 9.02 -15.34 -19.80
CA ASP A 142 8.80 -16.55 -19.01
C ASP A 142 7.77 -16.37 -17.89
N ARG A 143 7.56 -15.15 -17.39
CA ARG A 143 6.57 -14.87 -16.33
C ARG A 143 5.13 -14.94 -16.82
N LEU A 144 4.92 -14.87 -18.14
CA LEU A 144 3.59 -14.95 -18.74
C LEU A 144 2.92 -16.30 -18.43
N GLN A 145 3.71 -17.37 -18.30
CA GLN A 145 3.23 -18.69 -17.92
C GLN A 145 2.44 -18.70 -16.60
N TYR A 146 2.70 -17.73 -15.72
CA TYR A 146 2.09 -17.65 -14.39
C TYR A 146 0.89 -16.70 -14.32
N VAL A 147 0.39 -16.16 -15.45
CA VAL A 147 -0.70 -15.18 -15.45
C VAL A 147 -1.98 -15.71 -14.79
N ASN A 148 -2.27 -17.00 -14.94
CA ASN A 148 -3.43 -17.63 -14.31
C ASN A 148 -3.27 -17.71 -12.79
N LEU A 149 -2.06 -17.97 -12.29
CA LEU A 149 -1.75 -17.91 -10.85
C LEU A 149 -1.90 -16.49 -10.31
N LEU A 150 -1.58 -15.47 -11.13
CA LEU A 150 -1.84 -14.08 -10.79
C LEU A 150 -3.34 -13.84 -10.60
N ALA A 151 -4.17 -14.25 -11.55
CA ALA A 151 -5.62 -14.11 -11.46
C ALA A 151 -6.18 -14.78 -10.19
N MET A 152 -5.78 -16.04 -9.93
CA MET A 152 -6.18 -16.78 -8.72
C MET A 152 -5.81 -16.05 -7.42
N THR A 153 -4.69 -15.34 -7.40
CA THR A 153 -4.21 -14.60 -6.22
C THR A 153 -5.03 -13.37 -5.92
N VAL A 154 -5.58 -12.73 -6.96
CA VAL A 154 -6.48 -11.59 -6.79
C VAL A 154 -7.85 -12.05 -6.33
N ILE A 155 -8.35 -13.17 -6.88
CA ILE A 155 -9.67 -13.71 -6.53
C ILE A 155 -9.69 -14.27 -5.11
N GLU A 156 -8.69 -15.09 -4.78
CA GLU A 156 -8.59 -15.74 -3.47
C GLU A 156 -7.20 -15.50 -2.87
N PRO A 157 -6.87 -14.31 -2.38
CA PRO A 157 -5.59 -14.12 -1.69
C PRO A 157 -5.54 -14.95 -0.39
N ASP A 158 -4.34 -15.35 0.02
CA ASP A 158 -4.11 -15.78 1.40
C ASP A 158 -4.01 -14.55 2.31
N GLU A 159 -3.34 -13.49 1.82
CA GLU A 159 -3.15 -12.23 2.54
C GLU A 159 -3.25 -11.02 1.61
N ILE A 160 -3.76 -9.90 2.13
CA ILE A 160 -3.70 -8.60 1.47
C ILE A 160 -3.01 -7.60 2.41
N TRP A 161 -2.05 -6.85 1.87
CA TRP A 161 -1.24 -5.88 2.60
C TRP A 161 -1.29 -4.50 1.95
N TRP A 162 -1.32 -3.43 2.74
CA TRP A 162 -1.26 -2.05 2.26
C TRP A 162 0.03 -1.38 2.71
N ALA A 163 0.77 -0.79 1.78
CA ALA A 163 2.03 -0.11 2.06
C ALA A 163 2.11 1.22 1.33
N TRP A 164 2.52 2.28 2.03
CA TRP A 164 3.01 3.48 1.36
C TRP A 164 4.42 3.22 0.88
N GLU A 165 4.62 3.26 -0.44
CA GLU A 165 5.93 3.09 -1.06
C GLU A 165 6.31 4.32 -1.88
N GLU A 166 7.60 4.66 -1.85
CA GLU A 166 8.17 5.71 -2.70
C GLU A 166 8.08 5.28 -4.17
N ASP A 167 7.58 6.17 -5.01
CA ASP A 167 7.65 6.04 -6.46
C ASP A 167 9.09 6.25 -6.91
N ARG A 168 9.81 5.14 -7.03
CA ARG A 168 11.23 5.15 -7.39
C ARG A 168 11.47 5.69 -8.80
N SER A 169 10.56 5.45 -9.75
CA SER A 169 10.70 5.97 -11.11
C SER A 169 10.57 7.49 -11.14
N TRP A 170 9.64 8.05 -10.38
CA TRP A 170 9.56 9.50 -10.21
C TRP A 170 10.81 10.04 -9.54
N SER A 171 11.21 9.43 -8.42
CA SER A 171 12.30 9.94 -7.59
C SER A 171 13.67 9.83 -8.27
N SER A 172 13.90 8.81 -9.10
CA SER A 172 15.12 8.69 -9.93
C SER A 172 15.18 9.75 -11.03
N ASN A 173 14.04 10.05 -11.66
CA ASN A 173 13.97 10.99 -12.78
C ASN A 173 13.90 12.45 -12.32
N ASN A 174 13.56 12.70 -11.05
CA ASN A 174 13.38 14.02 -10.49
C ASN A 174 14.11 14.17 -9.14
N PRO A 175 15.45 14.03 -9.12
CA PRO A 175 16.23 13.94 -7.88
C PRO A 175 16.13 15.19 -6.99
N ASN A 176 15.83 16.34 -7.58
CA ASN A 176 15.71 17.63 -6.88
C ASN A 176 14.26 18.02 -6.57
N THR A 177 13.30 17.10 -6.70
CA THR A 177 11.89 17.35 -6.39
C THR A 177 11.43 16.52 -5.20
N PRO A 178 10.35 16.93 -4.51
CA PRO A 178 9.76 16.09 -3.47
C PRO A 178 9.44 14.69 -4.00
N LYS A 179 9.79 13.69 -3.19
CA LYS A 179 9.48 12.29 -3.46
C LYS A 179 7.97 12.11 -3.56
N ARG A 180 7.55 11.30 -4.53
CA ARG A 180 6.15 10.86 -4.63
C ARG A 180 5.99 9.56 -3.88
N TRP A 181 4.90 9.48 -3.11
CA TRP A 181 4.51 8.29 -2.39
C TRP A 181 3.23 7.74 -3.00
N ARG A 182 3.13 6.42 -3.06
CA ARG A 182 1.98 5.72 -3.61
C ARG A 182 1.51 4.69 -2.59
N LEU A 183 0.21 4.65 -2.36
CA LEU A 183 -0.38 3.54 -1.63
C LEU A 183 -0.38 2.32 -2.56
N LYS A 184 0.30 1.27 -2.13
CA LYS A 184 0.35 -0.03 -2.79
C LYS A 184 -0.48 -1.02 -2.03
N ARG A 185 -1.29 -1.79 -2.75
CA ARG A 185 -1.98 -2.96 -2.20
C ARG A 185 -1.35 -4.22 -2.77
N ARG A 186 -0.84 -5.09 -1.90
CA ARG A 186 -0.15 -6.32 -2.25
C ARG A 186 -0.98 -7.54 -1.89
N TYR A 187 -1.26 -8.39 -2.88
CA TYR A 187 -1.95 -9.67 -2.70
C TYR A 187 -0.92 -10.77 -2.68
N LEU A 188 -1.02 -11.69 -1.71
CA LEU A 188 -0.11 -12.82 -1.56
C LEU A 188 -0.92 -14.11 -1.58
N ARG A 189 -0.46 -15.07 -2.38
CA ARG A 189 -0.92 -16.46 -2.30
C ARG A 189 0.25 -17.41 -2.47
N ALA A 190 0.22 -18.46 -1.67
CA ALA A 190 1.16 -19.57 -1.70
C ALA A 190 0.63 -20.71 -2.59
N PHE A 191 1.47 -21.20 -3.51
CA PHE A 191 1.13 -22.30 -4.41
C PHE A 191 2.12 -23.46 -4.29
N ALA A 192 1.65 -24.67 -4.58
CA ALA A 192 2.48 -25.86 -4.80
C ALA A 192 1.98 -26.60 -6.05
N LEU A 193 2.87 -26.97 -6.97
CA LEU A 193 2.51 -27.83 -8.09
C LEU A 193 2.25 -29.26 -7.60
N GLU A 194 1.26 -29.94 -8.15
CA GLU A 194 0.95 -31.32 -7.75
C GLU A 194 2.11 -32.30 -7.99
N THR A 195 2.94 -32.02 -9.01
CA THR A 195 4.01 -32.90 -9.48
C THR A 195 5.41 -32.46 -9.04
N ALA A 196 5.57 -31.28 -8.43
CA ALA A 196 6.87 -30.72 -8.09
C ALA A 196 6.84 -30.04 -6.71
N ALA A 197 7.99 -30.03 -6.02
CA ALA A 197 8.19 -29.30 -4.76
C ALA A 197 8.26 -27.76 -4.96
N GLU A 198 7.87 -27.29 -6.15
CA GLU A 198 7.91 -25.88 -6.53
C GLU A 198 6.90 -25.08 -5.73
N TYR A 199 7.39 -23.99 -5.14
CA TYR A 199 6.58 -23.06 -4.37
C TYR A 199 6.47 -21.74 -5.12
N GLY A 200 5.24 -21.34 -5.35
CA GLY A 200 4.92 -20.07 -5.98
C GLY A 200 4.49 -19.05 -4.95
N ILE A 201 5.04 -17.83 -5.05
CA ILE A 201 4.34 -16.65 -4.55
C ILE A 201 3.90 -15.87 -5.75
N SER A 202 2.61 -15.56 -5.77
CA SER A 202 2.10 -14.52 -6.64
C SER A 202 1.92 -13.24 -5.85
N VAL A 203 2.45 -12.16 -6.41
CA VAL A 203 2.41 -10.82 -5.85
C VAL A 203 1.76 -9.92 -6.87
N PHE A 204 0.69 -9.25 -6.47
CA PHE A 204 -0.01 -8.26 -7.28
C PHE A 204 0.00 -6.92 -6.57
N GLU A 205 0.43 -5.82 -7.23
CA GLU A 205 0.42 -4.49 -6.62
C GLU A 205 -0.46 -3.46 -7.36
N TRP A 206 -1.39 -2.85 -6.63
CA TRP A 206 -2.27 -1.78 -7.11
C TRP A 206 -1.89 -0.41 -6.53
N SER A 207 -1.95 0.66 -7.34
CA SER A 207 -1.79 2.05 -6.86
C SER A 207 -2.67 3.04 -7.63
N SER A 208 -2.81 4.26 -7.13
CA SER A 208 -3.61 5.34 -7.74
C SER A 208 -3.12 5.81 -9.13
N ALA A 209 -1.88 5.51 -9.49
CA ALA A 209 -1.30 5.79 -10.82
C ALA A 209 -1.32 4.54 -11.73
N GLY A 210 -2.11 3.53 -11.38
CA GLY A 210 -2.19 2.25 -12.08
C GLY A 210 -1.35 1.15 -11.42
N TRP A 211 -1.32 0.01 -12.10
CA TRP A 211 -0.72 -1.24 -11.66
C TRP A 211 0.79 -1.29 -11.89
N THR A 212 1.57 -1.72 -10.89
CA THR A 212 3.02 -1.92 -11.03
C THR A 212 3.45 -3.23 -10.40
N GLY A 213 4.21 -4.06 -11.12
CA GLY A 213 4.87 -5.23 -10.51
C GLY A 213 3.94 -6.38 -10.14
N SER A 214 3.21 -6.94 -11.12
CA SER A 214 2.72 -8.30 -11.00
C SER A 214 3.89 -9.26 -11.18
N THR A 215 4.21 -10.03 -10.14
CA THR A 215 5.19 -11.11 -10.25
C THR A 215 4.58 -12.34 -9.62
N ALA A 216 4.19 -13.29 -10.46
CA ALA A 216 4.05 -14.67 -10.05
C ALA A 216 5.31 -15.39 -10.51
N PHE A 217 5.96 -16.06 -9.58
CA PHE A 217 7.16 -16.85 -9.86
C PHE A 217 7.10 -18.11 -9.00
N MET A 218 7.24 -19.25 -9.65
CA MET A 218 7.48 -20.52 -8.97
C MET A 218 8.99 -20.74 -8.95
N ALA A 219 9.52 -20.99 -7.76
CA ALA A 219 10.87 -21.46 -7.57
C ALA A 219 10.82 -22.72 -6.73
N GLU A 220 11.81 -23.58 -6.86
CA GLU A 220 12.09 -24.58 -5.84
C GLU A 220 12.88 -23.90 -4.72
N PRO A 221 12.27 -23.58 -3.56
CA PRO A 221 13.04 -23.02 -2.45
C PRO A 221 13.97 -24.11 -1.92
N SER A 222 15.23 -23.76 -1.69
CA SER A 222 16.23 -24.68 -1.14
C SER A 222 15.90 -25.21 0.28
N SER A 223 14.88 -24.64 0.95
CA SER A 223 14.33 -25.11 2.22
C SER A 223 13.02 -24.39 2.59
N ASP A 224 12.23 -24.96 3.50
CA ASP A 224 11.06 -24.30 4.10
C ASP A 224 11.40 -22.95 4.77
N LYS A 225 12.60 -22.84 5.35
CA LYS A 225 13.09 -21.60 5.96
C LYS A 225 13.35 -20.51 4.91
N ALA A 226 13.92 -20.88 3.76
CA ALA A 226 14.14 -19.96 2.65
C ALA A 226 12.79 -19.49 2.07
N ARG A 227 11.83 -20.40 1.93
CA ARG A 227 10.45 -20.12 1.54
C ARG A 227 9.78 -19.10 2.47
N LEU A 228 9.80 -19.38 3.77
CA LEU A 228 9.27 -18.49 4.81
C LEU A 228 9.92 -17.10 4.75
N LYS A 229 11.25 -17.05 4.61
CA LYS A 229 12.00 -15.80 4.49
C LYS A 229 11.56 -15.01 3.25
N TYR A 230 11.34 -15.68 2.13
CA TYR A 230 10.89 -15.03 0.90
C TYR A 230 9.44 -14.52 1.02
N PHE A 231 8.51 -15.31 1.56
CA PHE A 231 7.13 -14.89 1.80
C PHE A 231 7.06 -13.68 2.74
N ASN A 232 7.81 -13.72 3.84
CA ASN A 232 7.87 -12.61 4.79
C ASN A 232 8.43 -11.32 4.20
N LYS A 233 9.32 -11.39 3.19
CA LYS A 233 9.78 -10.17 2.48
C LYS A 233 8.65 -9.49 1.72
N GLN A 234 7.62 -10.24 1.32
CA GLN A 234 6.47 -9.68 0.61
C GLN A 234 5.45 -9.06 1.56
N ARG A 235 5.44 -9.44 2.84
CA ARG A 235 4.57 -8.86 3.89
C ARG A 235 5.05 -7.47 4.30
N VAL A 236 4.64 -6.45 3.55
CA VAL A 236 5.06 -5.05 3.77
C VAL A 236 3.86 -4.21 4.13
N GLY A 237 4.00 -3.40 5.19
CA GLY A 237 2.98 -2.43 5.60
C GLY A 237 1.93 -3.01 6.55
N ARG A 238 0.65 -2.71 6.30
CA ARG A 238 -0.50 -3.08 7.13
C ARG A 238 -1.22 -4.28 6.53
N LEU A 239 -1.35 -5.36 7.30
CA LEU A 239 -2.24 -6.47 6.97
C LEU A 239 -3.69 -5.99 7.01
N VAL A 240 -4.43 -6.19 5.92
CA VAL A 240 -5.86 -5.82 5.81
C VAL A 240 -6.78 -7.02 5.61
N TYR A 241 -6.24 -8.16 5.17
CA TYR A 241 -6.98 -9.40 5.02
C TYR A 241 -6.04 -10.59 5.23
N GLN A 242 -6.56 -11.64 5.88
CA GLN A 242 -5.95 -12.95 6.01
C GLN A 242 -7.05 -14.00 5.94
N LYS A 243 -6.83 -15.06 5.15
CA LYS A 243 -7.73 -16.22 5.05
C LYS A 243 -7.67 -17.12 6.28
#